data_AF-L2GFJ1-F1
#
_entry.id   AF-L2GFJ1-F1
#
_cell.length_a   1.000
_cell.length_b   1.000
_cell.length_c   1.000
_cell.angle_alpha   90.00
_cell.angle_beta   90.00
_cell.angle_gamma   90.00
#
_symmetry.space_group_name_H-M   'P 1'
#
loop_
_entity.id
_entity.type
_entity.pdbx_description
1 polymer ?
#
loop_
_entity_poly.entity_id
_entity_poly.type
_entity_poly.pdbx_seq_one_letter_code
_entity_poly.pdbx_strand_id
1 'polypeptide(L)'
;MPSSPRDGTFISQAQGENGYFNVENLPSAVEGCKSNALMRCCKDLGIASDLWDPVFIRAFKKEYALEVWCEHVTTGKKKLVWTRKDVPIAYPFKKTQ
;
A
#
# COMPACT_ATOMS: atom_id res chain seq x y z
N MET A 1 -6.25 -22.02 33.76
CA MET A 1 -6.29 -20.58 34.08
C MET A 1 -6.35 -19.81 32.77
N PRO A 2 -7.34 -18.92 32.56
CA PRO A 2 -7.44 -18.14 31.34
C PRO A 2 -6.43 -16.99 31.42
N SER A 3 -5.41 -16.98 30.56
CA SER A 3 -4.48 -15.86 30.46
C SER A 3 -5.14 -14.72 29.68
N SER A 4 -5.31 -13.59 30.37
CA SER A 4 -5.76 -12.27 29.90
C SER A 4 -5.42 -11.91 28.44
N PRO A 5 -6.27 -11.15 27.73
CA PRO A 5 -5.91 -10.49 26.48
C PRO A 5 -4.66 -9.64 26.73
N ARG A 6 -3.58 -9.90 25.99
CA ARG A 6 -2.44 -8.98 25.94
C ARG A 6 -2.80 -7.91 24.92
N ASP A 7 -3.46 -6.86 25.40
CA ASP A 7 -3.71 -5.66 24.61
C ASP A 7 -2.36 -4.99 24.30
N GLY A 8 -1.87 -5.22 23.09
CA GLY A 8 -0.72 -4.53 22.49
C GLY A 8 0.64 -5.18 22.72
N THR A 9 1.18 -5.83 21.70
CA THR A 9 2.62 -6.08 21.61
C THR A 9 3.29 -4.79 21.16
N PHE A 10 4.35 -4.35 21.86
CA PHE A 10 5.16 -3.23 21.40
C PHE A 10 5.96 -3.65 20.15
N ILE A 11 5.87 -2.86 19.07
CA ILE A 11 6.42 -3.23 17.76
C ILE A 11 7.64 -2.37 17.43
N SER A 12 7.56 -1.05 17.62
CA SER A 12 8.63 -0.13 17.24
C SER A 12 8.45 1.26 17.87
N GLN A 13 9.56 1.96 18.08
CA GLN A 13 9.61 3.35 18.54
C GLN A 13 10.34 4.22 17.49
N ALA A 14 9.85 5.44 17.29
CA ALA A 14 10.52 6.46 16.51
C ALA A 14 10.65 7.75 17.32
N GLN A 15 11.74 8.47 17.09
CA GLN A 15 11.99 9.79 17.65
C GLN A 15 11.91 10.80 16.51
N GLY A 16 11.14 11.87 16.71
CA GLY A 16 11.10 13.00 15.77
C GLY A 16 12.42 13.77 15.77
N GLU A 17 12.77 14.33 14.62
CA GLU A 17 13.99 15.13 14.46
C GLU A 17 13.86 16.53 15.08
N ASN A 18 12.63 17.02 15.27
CA ASN A 18 12.39 18.33 15.86
C ASN A 18 12.48 18.28 17.39
N GLY A 19 13.42 19.04 17.94
CA GLY A 19 13.53 19.25 19.38
C GLY A 19 12.38 20.12 19.91
N TYR A 20 11.81 19.71 21.05
CA TYR A 20 10.85 20.52 21.78
C TYR A 20 11.60 21.53 22.65
N PHE A 21 11.73 22.77 22.17
CA PHE A 21 12.40 23.85 22.91
C PHE A 21 11.44 24.91 23.46
N ASN A 22 10.23 25.06 22.89
CA ASN A 22 9.17 25.99 23.33
C ASN A 22 7.78 25.48 22.91
N VAL A 23 6.72 25.91 23.62
CA VAL A 23 5.32 25.47 23.41
C VAL A 23 4.82 25.76 21.98
N GLU A 24 5.28 26.84 21.36
CA GLU A 24 4.91 27.21 19.98
C GLU A 24 5.40 26.21 18.92
N ASN A 25 6.50 25.50 19.20
CA ASN A 25 7.07 24.50 18.30
C ASN A 25 6.49 23.09 18.53
N LEU A 26 5.56 22.93 19.48
CA LEU A 26 4.93 21.65 19.82
C LEU A 26 4.23 20.99 18.61
N PRO A 27 3.42 21.70 17.80
CA PRO A 27 2.73 21.07 16.67
C PRO A 27 3.69 20.50 15.62
N SER A 28 4.77 21.24 15.33
CA SER A 28 5.80 20.84 14.36
C SER A 28 6.63 19.65 14.87
N ALA A 29 6.90 19.57 16.18
CA ALA A 29 7.56 18.42 16.78
C ALA A 29 6.66 17.18 16.76
N VAL A 30 5.36 17.34 17.05
CA VAL A 30 4.38 16.24 17.03
C VAL A 30 4.17 15.68 15.63
N GLU A 31 3.98 16.52 14.61
CA GLU A 31 3.83 16.06 13.23
C GLU A 31 5.12 15.42 12.68
N GLY A 32 6.29 15.90 13.11
CA GLY A 32 7.58 15.28 12.82
C GLY A 32 7.73 13.88 13.44
N CYS A 33 7.39 13.73 14.72
CA CYS A 33 7.35 12.44 15.40
C CYS A 33 6.36 11.47 14.72
N LYS A 34 5.17 11.95 14.35
CA LYS A 34 4.11 11.14 13.73
C LYS A 34 4.52 10.60 12.36
N SER A 35 5.10 11.46 11.52
CA SER A 35 5.56 11.07 10.18
C SER A 35 6.72 10.07 10.26
N ASN A 36 7.66 10.29 11.19
CA ASN A 36 8.78 9.38 11.42
C ASN A 36 8.34 8.03 11.99
N ALA A 37 7.38 8.04 12.92
CA ALA A 37 6.79 6.83 13.48
C ALA A 37 6.09 6.01 12.39
N LEU A 38 5.26 6.61 11.56
CA LEU A 38 4.52 5.88 10.52
C LEU A 38 5.47 5.11 9.59
N MET A 39 6.50 5.77 9.05
CA MET A 39 7.42 5.15 8.11
C MET A 39 8.27 4.04 8.74
N ARG A 40 8.71 4.20 10.00
CA ARG A 40 9.48 3.20 10.74
C ARG A 40 8.61 1.99 11.12
N CYS A 41 7.44 2.25 11.70
CA CYS A 41 6.50 1.22 12.11
C CYS A 41 6.04 0.39 10.90
N CYS A 42 5.78 1.00 9.73
CA CYS A 42 5.42 0.24 8.52
C CYS A 42 6.49 -0.76 8.07
N LYS A 43 7.77 -0.46 8.31
CA LYS A 43 8.88 -1.37 8.03
C LYS A 43 8.95 -2.51 9.04
N ASP A 44 8.90 -2.19 10.33
CA ASP A 44 9.02 -3.17 11.41
C ASP A 44 7.82 -4.12 11.48
N LEU A 45 6.63 -3.62 11.11
CA LEU A 45 5.42 -4.43 10.91
C LEU A 45 5.52 -5.37 9.70
N GLY A 46 6.46 -5.16 8.79
CA GLY A 46 6.58 -5.98 7.59
C GLY A 46 5.46 -5.76 6.56
N ILE A 47 4.71 -4.66 6.62
CA ILE A 47 3.57 -4.39 5.71
C ILE A 47 3.98 -4.51 4.24
N ALA A 48 5.20 -4.07 3.91
CA ALA A 48 5.75 -4.23 2.56
C ALA A 48 5.97 -5.70 2.20
N SER A 49 6.49 -6.51 3.13
CA SER A 49 6.70 -7.95 2.90
C SER A 49 5.38 -8.68 2.66
N ASP A 50 4.35 -8.35 3.43
CA ASP A 50 3.01 -8.94 3.28
C ASP A 50 2.38 -8.59 1.92
N LEU A 51 2.60 -7.37 1.42
CA LEU A 51 2.12 -6.95 0.11
C LEU A 51 2.79 -7.73 -1.04
N TRP A 52 4.05 -8.14 -0.85
CA TRP A 52 4.81 -8.95 -1.81
C TRP A 52 4.61 -10.45 -1.64
N ASP A 53 3.82 -10.89 -0.66
CA ASP A 53 3.51 -12.31 -0.47
C ASP A 53 2.77 -12.85 -1.73
N PRO A 54 3.27 -13.92 -2.37
CA PRO A 54 2.61 -14.52 -3.52
C PRO A 54 1.16 -14.95 -3.24
N VAL A 55 0.80 -15.29 -2.00
CA VAL A 55 -0.56 -15.63 -1.59
C VAL A 55 -1.47 -14.40 -1.66
N PHE A 56 -1.04 -13.28 -1.08
CA PHE A 56 -1.76 -12.01 -1.14
C PHE A 56 -1.94 -11.55 -2.58
N ILE A 57 -0.88 -11.56 -3.39
CA ILE A 57 -0.92 -11.12 -4.79
C ILE A 57 -1.91 -11.97 -5.60
N ARG A 58 -1.96 -13.29 -5.39
CA ARG A 58 -2.90 -14.17 -6.10
C ARG A 58 -4.35 -13.91 -5.69
N ALA A 59 -4.62 -13.75 -4.39
CA ALA A 59 -5.94 -13.40 -3.90
C ALA A 59 -6.40 -12.03 -4.45
N PHE A 60 -5.53 -11.03 -4.36
CA PHE A 60 -5.78 -9.69 -4.88
C PHE A 60 -6.06 -9.69 -6.40
N LYS A 61 -5.26 -10.43 -7.19
CA LYS A 61 -5.49 -10.57 -8.63
C LYS A 61 -6.82 -11.24 -8.94
N LYS A 62 -7.22 -12.26 -8.19
CA LYS A 62 -8.52 -12.95 -8.37
C LYS A 62 -9.70 -12.02 -8.08
N GLU A 63 -9.59 -11.21 -7.04
CA GLU A 63 -10.69 -10.38 -6.56
C GLU A 63 -10.79 -9.04 -7.29
N TYR A 64 -9.65 -8.40 -7.60
CA TYR A 64 -9.61 -7.04 -8.10
C TYR A 64 -9.04 -6.87 -9.52
N ALA A 65 -8.37 -7.88 -10.08
CA ALA A 65 -7.85 -7.82 -11.45
C ALA A 65 -8.75 -8.56 -12.44
N LEU A 66 -8.74 -8.09 -13.69
CA LEU A 66 -9.33 -8.74 -14.84
C LEU A 66 -8.24 -8.91 -15.90
N GLU A 67 -8.26 -10.09 -16.52
CA GLU A 67 -7.51 -10.36 -17.73
C GLU A 67 -8.37 -9.94 -18.92
N VAL A 68 -7.91 -8.99 -19.73
CA VAL A 68 -8.66 -8.48 -20.87
C VAL A 68 -7.80 -8.51 -22.11
N TRP A 69 -8.35 -9.05 -23.21
CA TRP A 69 -7.76 -8.91 -24.53
C TRP A 69 -7.96 -7.50 -25.03
N CYS A 70 -6.84 -6.84 -25.27
CA CYS A 70 -6.80 -5.47 -25.75
C CYS A 70 -6.23 -5.42 -27.15
N GLU A 71 -6.89 -4.69 -28.04
CA GLU A 71 -6.37 -4.37 -29.36
C GLU A 71 -5.82 -2.95 -29.39
N HIS A 72 -4.62 -2.81 -29.94
CA HIS A 72 -4.01 -1.50 -30.15
C HIS A 72 -4.71 -0.78 -31.31
N VAL A 73 -5.35 0.36 -31.03
CA VAL A 73 -6.21 1.08 -31.97
C VAL A 73 -5.52 1.42 -33.30
N THR A 74 -4.20 1.66 -33.31
CA THR A 74 -3.47 2.05 -34.52
C THR A 74 -2.66 0.93 -35.18
N THR A 75 -2.37 -0.18 -34.48
CA THR A 75 -1.51 -1.24 -35.03
C THR A 75 -2.22 -2.58 -35.16
N GLY A 76 -3.46 -2.70 -34.66
CA GLY A 76 -4.23 -3.95 -34.67
C GLY A 76 -3.60 -5.09 -33.85
N LYS A 77 -2.50 -4.81 -33.13
CA LYS A 77 -1.82 -5.81 -32.32
C LYS A 77 -2.66 -6.12 -31.08
N LYS A 78 -3.02 -7.39 -30.93
CA LYS A 78 -3.69 -7.89 -29.74
C LYS A 78 -2.66 -8.18 -28.66
N LYS A 79 -2.92 -7.70 -27.45
CA LYS A 79 -2.11 -7.96 -26.25
C LYS A 79 -3.03 -8.31 -25.10
N LEU A 80 -2.62 -9.30 -24.32
CA LEU A 80 -3.22 -9.61 -23.03
C LEU A 80 -2.81 -8.53 -22.02
N VAL A 81 -3.77 -7.82 -21.44
CA VAL A 81 -3.51 -6.78 -20.44
C VAL A 81 -4.25 -7.11 -19.15
N TRP A 82 -3.55 -6.93 -18.03
CA TRP A 82 -4.13 -7.01 -16.70
C TRP A 82 -4.56 -5.62 -16.25
N THR A 83 -5.85 -5.43 -15.99
CA THR A 83 -6.39 -4.17 -15.47
C THR A 83 -7.15 -4.42 -14.18
N ARG A 84 -7.21 -3.42 -13.29
CA ARG A 84 -8.15 -3.47 -12.18
C ARG A 84 -9.58 -3.40 -12.70
N LYS A 85 -10.52 -4.04 -12.00
CA LYS A 85 -11.96 -4.04 -12.32
C LYS A 85 -12.53 -2.63 -12.46
N ASP A 86 -12.07 -1.72 -11.60
CA ASP A 86 -12.61 -0.37 -11.47
C ASP A 86 -11.99 0.62 -12.48
N VAL A 87 -10.89 0.24 -13.13
CA VAL A 87 -10.10 1.16 -13.96
C VAL A 87 -10.42 0.90 -15.44
N PRO A 88 -10.95 1.89 -16.18
CA PRO A 88 -11.18 1.74 -17.61
C PRO A 88 -9.86 1.56 -18.35
N ILE A 89 -9.89 0.82 -19.45
CA ILE A 89 -8.70 0.59 -20.26
C ILE A 89 -8.27 1.92 -20.88
N ALA A 90 -7.04 2.33 -20.58
CA ALA A 90 -6.49 3.57 -21.11
C ALA A 90 -6.17 3.45 -22.61
N TYR A 91 -6.37 4.55 -23.33
CA TYR A 91 -5.84 4.71 -24.68
C TYR A 91 -4.32 4.43 -24.68
N PRO A 92 -3.76 3.71 -25.66
CA PRO A 92 -4.27 3.38 -27.01
C PRO A 92 -4.92 1.99 -27.15
N PHE A 93 -5.32 1.35 -26.05
CA PHE A 93 -5.88 -0.01 -26.08
C PHE A 93 -7.41 0.03 -25.94
N LYS A 94 -8.12 -0.77 -26.75
CA LYS A 94 -9.57 -1.01 -26.61
C LYS A 94 -9.83 -2.47 -26.29
N LYS A 95 -10.86 -2.74 -25.47
CA LYS A 95 -11.34 -4.10 -25.21
C LYS A 95 -11.75 -4.74 -26.53
N THR A 96 -11.13 -5.86 -26.89
CA THR A 96 -11.63 -6.73 -27.96
C THR A 96 -12.76 -7.55 -27.35
N GLN A 97 -13.98 -7.37 -27.85
CA GLN A 97 -15.17 -8.12 -27.44
C GLN A 97 -15.16 -9.54 -28.00
#